data_AF-C0N3U1-F1
#
_entry.id   AF-C0N3U1-F1
#
_cell.length_a   1.000
_cell.length_b   1.000
_cell.length_c   1.000
_cell.angle_alpha   90.00
_cell.angle_beta   90.00
_cell.angle_gamma   90.00
#
_symmetry.space_group_name_H-M   'P 1'
#
loop_
_entity.id
_entity.type
_entity.pdbx_description
1 polymer ?
#
loop_
_entity_poly.entity_id
_entity_poly.type
_entity_poly.pdbx_seq_one_letter_code
_entity_poly.pdbx_strand_id
1 'polypeptide(L)'
;MNQCLNHKLERAVNELENNLALTRLKFTDDPAMLAMIDKAQEAWEAYRKKQCQSVFLMWEGGSIQPLMTVSCSIQLARERNTFLRDTYLLSQ
;
A
#
# COMPACT_ATOMS: atom_id res chain seq x y z
N MET A 1 -4.21 -9.86 -20.46
CA MET A 1 -5.02 -9.28 -19.35
C MET A 1 -4.19 -9.04 -18.08
N ASN A 2 -3.30 -9.96 -17.69
CA ASN A 2 -2.46 -9.83 -16.49
C ASN A 2 -1.43 -8.68 -16.51
N GLN A 3 -0.87 -8.31 -17.68
CA GLN A 3 0.13 -7.23 -17.78
C GLN A 3 -0.40 -5.86 -17.34
N CYS A 4 -1.65 -5.52 -17.68
CA CYS A 4 -2.26 -4.24 -17.26
C CYS A 4 -2.42 -4.16 -15.73
N LEU A 5 -2.75 -5.28 -15.09
CA LEU A 5 -2.90 -5.35 -13.63
C LEU A 5 -1.55 -5.27 -12.92
N ASN A 6 -0.54 -5.95 -13.46
CA ASN A 6 0.82 -5.84 -12.92
C ASN A 6 1.33 -4.40 -13.01
N HIS A 7 1.14 -3.71 -14.13
CA HIS A 7 1.48 -2.29 -14.25
C HIS A 7 0.68 -1.39 -13.30
N LYS A 8 -0.61 -1.67 -13.08
CA LYS A 8 -1.42 -0.93 -12.11
C LYS A 8 -0.94 -1.14 -10.67
N LEU A 9 -0.52 -2.35 -10.33
CA LEU A 9 0.05 -2.67 -9.02
C LEU A 9 1.40 -1.98 -8.84
N GLU A 10 2.30 -2.13 -9.81
CA GLU A 10 3.60 -1.46 -9.83
C GLU A 10 3.45 0.05 -9.64
N ARG A 11 2.56 0.69 -10.41
CA ARG A 11 2.27 2.12 -10.24
C ARG A 11 1.79 2.48 -8.84
N ALA A 12 0.84 1.72 -8.28
CA ALA A 12 0.29 2.03 -6.96
C ALA A 12 1.35 1.86 -5.84
N VAL A 13 2.23 0.87 -5.97
CA VAL A 13 3.36 0.64 -5.05
C VAL A 13 4.43 1.73 -5.20
N ASN A 14 4.81 2.10 -6.42
CA ASN A 14 5.77 3.18 -6.65
C ASN A 14 5.26 4.52 -6.09
N GLU A 15 3.97 4.82 -6.26
CA GLU A 15 3.34 6.00 -5.65
C GLU A 15 3.38 5.94 -4.11
N LEU A 16 3.20 4.76 -3.51
CA LEU A 16 3.29 4.54 -2.06
C LEU A 16 4.70 4.78 -1.53
N GLU A 17 5.69 4.18 -2.16
CA GLU A 17 7.10 4.33 -1.79
C GLU A 17 7.54 5.78 -1.89
N ASN A 18 7.13 6.48 -2.95
CA ASN A 18 7.41 7.91 -3.12
C ASN A 18 6.75 8.75 -2.02
N ASN A 19 5.48 8.51 -1.69
CA ASN A 19 4.81 9.24 -0.61
C ASN A 19 5.50 9.01 0.74
N LEU A 20 5.89 7.77 1.05
CA LEU A 20 6.64 7.45 2.27
C LEU A 20 8.00 8.13 2.31
N ALA A 21 8.74 8.17 1.20
CA ALA A 21 10.02 8.87 1.13
C ALA A 21 9.86 10.37 1.41
N LEU A 22 8.85 11.01 0.82
CA LEU A 22 8.53 12.42 1.07
C LEU A 22 8.10 12.65 2.53
N THR A 23 7.28 11.76 3.09
CA THR A 23 6.88 11.83 4.51
C THR A 23 8.10 11.72 5.43
N ARG A 24 9.00 10.76 5.19
CA ARG A 24 10.24 10.61 5.97
C ARG A 24 11.11 11.86 5.87
N LEU A 25 11.29 12.41 4.66
CA LEU A 25 12.07 13.64 4.46
C LEU A 25 11.50 14.81 5.28
N LYS A 26 10.17 14.97 5.34
CA LYS A 26 9.50 16.01 6.13
C LYS A 26 9.79 15.92 7.63
N PHE A 27 9.98 14.70 8.14
CA PHE A 27 10.19 14.43 9.57
C PHE A 27 11.62 13.97 9.90
N THR A 28 12.61 14.27 9.04
CA THR A 28 14.02 13.88 9.23
C THR A 28 14.57 14.26 10.62
N ASP A 29 14.18 15.41 11.15
CA ASP A 29 14.66 15.92 12.43
C ASP A 29 13.82 15.46 13.65
N ASP A 30 12.82 14.58 13.44
CA ASP A 30 12.00 13.98 14.50
C ASP A 30 12.13 12.44 14.49
N PRO A 31 13.13 11.88 15.20
CA PRO A 31 13.36 10.44 15.25
C PRO A 31 12.18 9.64 15.82
N ALA A 32 11.41 10.23 16.73
CA ALA A 32 10.25 9.56 17.32
C ALA A 32 9.14 9.42 16.27
N MET A 33 8.91 10.47 15.48
CA MET A 33 7.94 10.44 14.38
C MET A 33 8.35 9.46 13.29
N LEU A 34 9.61 9.47 12.86
CA LEU A 34 10.13 8.50 11.89
C LEU A 34 9.92 7.05 12.35
N ALA A 35 10.27 6.75 13.60
CA ALA A 35 10.10 5.42 14.16
C ALA A 35 8.62 4.97 14.15
N MET A 36 7.68 5.88 14.39
CA MET A 36 6.25 5.57 14.33
C MET A 36 5.74 5.40 12.90
N ILE A 37 6.20 6.21 11.95
CA ILE A 37 5.86 6.07 10.52
C ILE A 37 6.31 4.70 10.00
N ASP A 38 7.54 4.30 10.31
CA ASP A 38 8.10 3.02 9.84
C ASP A 38 7.36 1.83 10.46
N LYS A 39 7.10 1.85 11.77
CA LYS A 39 6.31 0.79 12.43
C LYS A 39 4.88 0.71 11.89
N ALA A 40 4.24 1.86 11.65
CA ALA A 40 2.90 1.89 11.08
C ALA A 40 2.88 1.34 9.65
N GLN A 41 3.93 1.62 8.86
CA GLN A 41 4.07 1.09 7.51
C GLN A 41 4.30 -0.43 7.52
N GLU A 42 5.19 -0.94 8.37
CA GLU A 42 5.43 -2.37 8.55
C GLU A 42 4.14 -3.12 8.92
N ALA A 43 3.40 -2.60 9.91
CA ALA A 43 2.13 -3.19 10.34
C ALA A 43 1.09 -3.18 9.20
N TRP A 44 1.02 -2.10 8.43
CA TRP A 44 0.12 -1.99 7.29
C TRP A 44 0.48 -2.99 6.17
N GLU A 45 1.77 -3.22 5.89
CA GLU A 45 2.20 -4.22 4.91
C GLU A 45 1.82 -5.65 5.33
N ALA A 46 2.00 -5.97 6.62
CA ALA A 46 1.57 -7.24 7.18
C ALA A 46 0.05 -7.42 7.06
N TYR A 47 -0.73 -6.36 7.32
CA TYR A 47 -2.18 -6.34 7.10
C TYR A 47 -2.53 -6.58 5.63
N ARG A 48 -1.95 -5.80 4.69
CA ARG A 48 -2.20 -5.93 3.25
C ARG A 48 -1.98 -7.35 2.76
N LYS A 49 -0.88 -7.99 3.18
CA LYS A 49 -0.55 -9.36 2.81
C LYS A 49 -1.61 -10.35 3.32
N LYS A 50 -1.95 -10.29 4.60
CA LYS A 50 -2.96 -11.18 5.22
C LYS A 50 -4.35 -10.97 4.61
N GLN A 51 -4.72 -9.72 4.37
CA GLN A 51 -6.01 -9.37 3.77
C GLN A 51 -6.11 -9.85 2.31
N CYS A 52 -5.08 -9.66 1.49
CA CYS A 52 -5.16 -10.16 0.12
C CYS A 52 -5.01 -11.68 0.03
N GLN A 53 -4.39 -12.32 1.03
CA GLN A 53 -4.43 -13.78 1.17
C GLN A 53 -5.84 -14.29 1.54
N SER A 54 -6.59 -13.59 2.40
CA SER A 54 -7.98 -13.97 2.68
C SER A 54 -8.86 -13.84 1.43
N VAL A 55 -8.66 -12.80 0.62
CA VAL A 55 -9.30 -12.65 -0.70
C VAL A 55 -8.91 -13.79 -1.63
N PHE A 56 -7.63 -14.17 -1.69
CA PHE A 56 -7.20 -15.33 -2.49
C PHE A 56 -7.98 -16.60 -2.11
N LEU A 57 -8.09 -16.91 -0.82
CA LEU A 57 -8.83 -18.08 -0.33
C LEU A 57 -10.33 -18.01 -0.62
N MET A 58 -10.94 -16.82 -0.52
CA MET A 58 -12.36 -16.62 -0.83
C MET A 58 -12.71 -16.95 -2.29
N TRP A 59 -11.76 -16.77 -3.21
CA TRP A 59 -11.93 -17.04 -4.65
C TRP A 59 -11.31 -18.37 -5.10
N GLU A 60 -10.94 -19.25 -4.17
CA GLU A 60 -10.30 -20.54 -4.47
C GLU A 60 -11.14 -21.42 -5.41
N GLY A 61 -10.47 -22.07 -6.37
CA GLY A 61 -11.10 -22.88 -7.41
C GLY A 61 -11.70 -22.08 -8.58
N GLY A 62 -11.73 -20.74 -8.50
CA GLY A 62 -12.23 -19.87 -9.56
C GLY A 62 -11.13 -19.37 -10.51
N SER A 63 -11.45 -19.23 -11.81
CA SER A 63 -10.52 -18.71 -12.83
C SER A 63 -10.11 -17.24 -12.63
N ILE A 64 -10.85 -16.49 -11.80
CA ILE A 64 -10.59 -15.07 -11.48
C ILE A 64 -9.84 -14.87 -10.16
N GLN A 65 -9.44 -15.92 -9.46
CA GLN A 65 -8.73 -15.82 -8.18
C GLN A 65 -7.47 -14.93 -8.23
N PRO A 66 -6.56 -15.05 -9.22
CA PRO A 66 -5.38 -14.19 -9.29
C PRO A 66 -5.75 -12.71 -9.52
N LEU A 67 -6.77 -12.47 -10.34
CA LEU A 67 -7.29 -11.14 -10.63
C LEU A 67 -7.79 -10.45 -9.35
N MET A 68 -8.56 -11.16 -8.53
CA MET A 68 -9.12 -10.61 -7.30
C MET A 68 -8.04 -10.34 -6.24
N THR A 69 -7.04 -11.23 -6.14
CA THR A 69 -5.91 -11.07 -5.22
C THR A 69 -5.06 -9.84 -5.55
N VAL A 70 -4.74 -9.64 -6.84
CA VAL A 70 -4.01 -8.45 -7.30
C VAL A 70 -4.85 -7.18 -7.12
N SER A 71 -6.16 -7.26 -7.41
CA SER A 71 -7.07 -6.12 -7.25
C SER A 71 -7.16 -5.65 -5.80
N CYS A 72 -7.16 -6.56 -4.82
CA CYS A 72 -7.05 -6.24 -3.39
C CYS A 72 -5.79 -5.42 -3.09
N SER A 73 -4.63 -5.85 -3.60
CA SER A 73 -3.36 -5.15 -3.34
C SER A 73 -3.34 -3.75 -3.95
N ILE A 74 -3.88 -3.59 -5.16
CA ILE A 74 -4.02 -2.29 -5.82
C ILE A 74 -4.92 -1.35 -5.02
N GLN A 75 -6.07 -1.85 -4.57
CA GLN A 75 -7.02 -1.06 -3.80
C GLN A 75 -6.39 -0.56 -2.50
N LEU A 76 -5.81 -1.45 -1.70
CA LEU A 76 -5.20 -1.08 -0.42
C LEU A 76 -4.05 -0.10 -0.61
N ALA A 77 -3.20 -0.29 -1.63
CA ALA A 77 -2.11 0.65 -1.92
C ALA A 77 -2.64 2.07 -2.25
N ARG A 78 -3.73 2.18 -3.03
CA ARG A 78 -4.36 3.47 -3.33
C ARG A 78 -4.94 4.14 -2.09
N GLU A 79 -5.65 3.39 -1.25
CA GLU A 79 -6.20 3.90 0.01
C GLU A 79 -5.09 4.42 0.92
N ARG A 80 -3.98 3.68 1.02
CA ARG A 80 -2.81 4.10 1.80
C ARG A 80 -2.14 5.34 1.21
N ASN A 81 -2.02 5.46 -0.11
CA ASN A 81 -1.48 6.65 -0.78
C ASN A 81 -2.28 7.91 -0.43
N THR A 82 -3.61 7.82 -0.52
CA THR A 82 -4.51 8.92 -0.14
C THR A 82 -4.32 9.28 1.32
N PHE A 83 -4.36 8.29 2.22
CA PHE A 83 -4.21 8.51 3.66
C PHE A 83 -2.88 9.18 4.02
N LEU A 84 -1.75 8.72 3.46
CA LEU A 84 -0.43 9.32 3.71
C LEU A 84 -0.36 10.77 3.22
N ARG A 85 -0.91 11.05 2.03
CA ARG A 85 -0.95 12.41 1.48
C ARG A 85 -1.77 13.32 2.38
N ASP A 86 -2.98 12.93 2.72
CA ASP A 86 -3.90 13.75 3.52
C ASP A 86 -3.39 13.98 4.95
N THR A 87 -2.72 12.98 5.54
CA THR A 87 -2.21 13.06 6.91
C THR A 87 -0.90 13.86 7.00
N TYR A 88 0.03 13.65 6.07
CA TYR A 88 1.42 14.13 6.23
C TYR A 88 1.87 15.14 5.19
N LEU A 89 1.33 15.10 3.97
CA LEU A 89 1.87 15.86 2.82
C LEU A 89 1.00 17.04 2.39
N LEU A 90 -0.31 17.04 2.72
CA LEU A 90 -1.23 18.13 2.41
C LEU A 90 -1.34 19.20 3.50
N SER A 91 -0.72 18.99 4.67
CA SER A 91 -0.69 20.01 5.72
C SER A 91 0.39 21.07 5.42
N GLN A 92 -0.08 22.31 5.23
CA GLN A 92 0.68 23.56 5.00
C GLN A 92 1.79 23.78 6.03
#